data_AF-A0A814SX65-F1
#
_entry.id   AF-A0A814SX65-F1
#
_cell.length_a   1.000
_cell.length_b   1.000
_cell.length_c   1.000
_cell.angle_alpha   90.00
_cell.angle_beta   90.00
_cell.angle_gamma   90.00
#
_symmetry.space_group_name_H-M   'P 1'
#
loop_
_entity.id
_entity.type
_entity.pdbx_description
1 polymer ?
#
loop_
_entity_poly.entity_id
_entity_poly.type
_entity_poly.pdbx_seq_one_letter_code
_entity_poly.pdbx_strand_id
1 'polypeptide(L)'
;MALTSINNEQPARYFDLVNKPETLKRENGLSIDDSTLKNFSENRTSIPADWDVSFGDVLNWSKDRPTEVYFVLEDRTLLKNPDRSGSGYLTIPFNVTRNIRNALLKYQHVIERIGKNNISTIEMHPEDIFIKENWGEVPHEILSSNVQFSYDPTEEFLYVNLPHISKSKAFKLGSTTMNNIQIWFTGAMEDQASFRIKYNFSGSQFHKYHDIYKLHNLNFSLPQTWSVEPGTTDIGHDHCNGEWIFHGDRKHLNEAKKSIHDFYKDLPITIEDIHEK
;
A
#
# COMPACT_ATOMS: atom_id res chain seq x y z
N MET A 1 -19.85 -16.40 -16.63
CA MET A 1 -20.76 -15.28 -16.33
C MET A 1 -20.32 -14.09 -17.16
N ALA A 2 -21.18 -13.56 -18.01
CA ALA A 2 -20.86 -12.38 -18.81
C ALA A 2 -20.85 -11.16 -17.89
N LEU A 3 -19.67 -10.56 -17.69
CA LEU A 3 -19.55 -9.24 -17.07
C LEU A 3 -20.23 -8.24 -18.00
N THR A 4 -21.44 -7.82 -17.65
CA THR A 4 -22.06 -6.63 -18.25
C THR A 4 -21.09 -5.49 -18.10
N SER A 5 -20.63 -4.93 -19.22
CA SER A 5 -19.70 -3.81 -19.28
C SER A 5 -20.38 -2.56 -18.70
N ILE A 6 -20.35 -2.44 -17.37
CA ILE A 6 -20.56 -1.17 -16.71
C ILE A 6 -19.47 -0.24 -17.25
N ASN A 7 -19.84 1.01 -17.53
CA ASN A 7 -19.02 2.03 -18.15
C ASN A 7 -17.87 2.45 -17.20
N ASN A 8 -16.95 1.53 -16.92
CA ASN A 8 -15.90 1.63 -15.89
C ASN A 8 -14.79 2.62 -16.26
N GLU A 9 -14.85 3.19 -17.47
CA GLU A 9 -13.85 4.10 -18.02
C GLU A 9 -14.09 5.58 -17.67
N GLN A 10 -15.24 5.93 -17.09
CA GLN A 10 -15.44 7.31 -16.64
C GLN A 10 -14.51 7.61 -15.44
N PRO A 11 -13.79 8.76 -15.47
CA PRO A 11 -12.98 9.20 -14.35
C PRO A 11 -13.81 9.32 -13.07
N ALA A 12 -13.24 8.90 -11.96
CA ALA A 12 -13.84 9.09 -10.65
C ALA A 12 -13.87 10.59 -10.32
N ARG A 13 -15.03 11.07 -9.87
CA ARG A 13 -15.20 12.43 -9.38
C ARG A 13 -14.91 12.47 -7.87
N TYR A 14 -14.48 13.65 -7.41
CA TYR A 14 -14.24 13.93 -6.00
C TYR A 14 -15.19 15.02 -5.51
N PHE A 15 -16.07 14.67 -4.57
CA PHE A 15 -17.04 15.58 -3.98
C PHE A 15 -16.59 16.00 -2.58
N ASP A 16 -16.21 17.27 -2.44
CA ASP A 16 -15.85 17.89 -1.16
C ASP A 16 -17.09 18.48 -0.50
N LEU A 17 -17.76 17.68 0.33
CA LEU A 17 -19.06 18.01 0.88
C LEU A 17 -19.00 18.97 2.06
N VAL A 18 -17.81 19.18 2.64
CA VAL A 18 -17.62 20.13 3.75
C VAL A 18 -17.30 21.52 3.23
N ASN A 19 -16.32 21.64 2.33
CA ASN A 19 -15.86 22.95 1.89
C ASN A 19 -16.64 23.45 0.68
N LYS A 20 -17.28 22.55 -0.08
CA LYS A 20 -18.04 22.88 -1.28
C LYS A 20 -19.33 22.06 -1.38
N PRO A 21 -20.27 22.18 -0.43
CA PRO A 21 -21.55 21.48 -0.52
C PRO A 21 -22.31 21.80 -1.83
N GLU A 22 -22.01 22.91 -2.49
CA GLU A 22 -22.52 23.30 -3.80
C GLU A 22 -22.04 22.44 -4.98
N THR A 23 -20.97 21.63 -4.87
CA THR A 23 -20.51 20.79 -6.00
C THR A 23 -21.57 19.78 -6.40
N LEU A 24 -22.37 19.27 -5.47
CA LEU A 24 -23.53 18.45 -5.79
C LEU A 24 -24.74 19.28 -6.29
N LYS A 25 -24.83 20.57 -5.93
CA LYS A 25 -25.93 21.48 -6.29
C LYS A 25 -25.81 22.04 -7.71
N ARG A 26 -24.61 22.37 -8.18
CA ARG A 26 -24.40 23.00 -9.50
C ARG A 26 -24.52 22.03 -10.67
N GLU A 27 -24.29 20.75 -10.44
CA GLU A 27 -24.47 19.71 -11.47
C GLU A 27 -25.93 19.20 -11.51
N ASN A 28 -26.70 19.32 -10.43
CA ASN A 28 -28.04 18.71 -10.32
C ASN A 28 -29.21 19.65 -9.97
N GLY A 29 -28.99 20.94 -9.73
CA GLY A 29 -30.06 21.90 -9.37
C GLY A 29 -30.72 21.65 -8.00
N LEU A 30 -30.17 20.75 -7.17
CA LEU A 30 -30.74 20.34 -5.89
C LEU A 30 -30.10 21.09 -4.72
N SER A 31 -30.90 21.48 -3.73
CA SER A 31 -30.40 22.04 -2.48
C SER A 31 -30.28 20.96 -1.41
N ILE A 32 -29.09 20.39 -1.24
CA ILE A 32 -28.74 19.64 -0.03
C ILE A 32 -28.70 20.62 1.13
N ASP A 33 -29.59 20.44 2.12
CA ASP A 33 -29.55 21.20 3.37
C ASP A 33 -28.65 20.51 4.42
N ASP A 34 -28.23 21.28 5.43
CA ASP A 34 -27.34 20.79 6.50
C ASP A 34 -27.95 19.63 7.29
N SER A 35 -29.28 19.51 7.32
CA SER A 35 -29.99 18.42 8.01
C SER A 35 -29.86 17.09 7.27
N THR A 36 -29.85 17.13 5.94
CA THR A 36 -29.61 15.98 5.05
C THR A 36 -28.18 15.49 5.21
N LEU A 37 -27.19 16.39 5.25
CA LEU A 37 -25.79 16.05 5.51
C LEU A 37 -25.59 15.42 6.90
N LYS A 38 -26.29 15.96 7.91
CA LYS A 38 -26.22 15.46 9.29
C LYS A 38 -26.85 14.06 9.41
N ASN A 39 -28.04 13.84 8.85
CA ASN A 39 -28.69 12.53 8.84
C ASN A 39 -27.92 11.48 8.01
N PHE A 40 -27.22 11.89 6.94
CA PHE A 40 -26.35 11.00 6.17
C PHE A 40 -25.12 10.53 6.94
N SER A 41 -24.55 11.43 7.73
CA SER A 41 -23.38 11.10 8.56
C SER A 41 -23.68 10.01 9.60
N GLU A 42 -24.97 9.86 9.96
CA GLU A 42 -25.48 8.96 10.99
C GLU A 42 -25.98 7.60 10.41
N ASN A 43 -26.48 7.55 9.15
CA ASN A 43 -26.98 6.32 8.49
C ASN A 43 -26.27 6.05 7.14
N ARG A 44 -25.04 5.54 7.22
CA ARG A 44 -24.00 5.51 6.17
C ARG A 44 -24.10 4.37 5.13
N THR A 45 -25.27 4.02 4.59
CA THR A 45 -25.34 2.82 3.71
C THR A 45 -25.95 3.01 2.33
N SER A 46 -26.70 4.07 2.07
CA SER A 46 -27.35 4.26 0.76
C SER A 46 -27.19 5.69 0.30
N ILE A 47 -27.09 5.91 -1.02
CA ILE A 47 -26.98 7.23 -1.65
C ILE A 47 -28.37 7.70 -2.09
N PRO A 48 -28.72 9.00 -1.96
CA PRO A 48 -30.01 9.50 -2.42
C PRO A 48 -30.18 9.27 -3.93
N ALA A 49 -31.40 8.96 -4.37
CA ALA A 49 -31.67 8.65 -5.78
C ALA A 49 -31.42 9.84 -6.72
N ASP A 50 -31.50 11.06 -6.17
CA ASP A 50 -31.36 12.34 -6.86
C ASP A 50 -29.91 12.84 -6.94
N TRP A 51 -28.96 12.16 -6.30
CA TRP A 51 -27.54 12.47 -6.45
C TRP A 51 -27.00 11.90 -7.76
N ASP A 52 -26.45 12.76 -8.62
CA ASP A 52 -25.66 12.33 -9.78
C ASP A 52 -24.27 11.89 -9.35
N VAL A 53 -24.19 10.66 -8.85
CA VAL A 53 -22.94 9.98 -8.51
C VAL A 53 -22.90 8.63 -9.21
N SER A 54 -21.70 8.21 -9.57
CA SER A 54 -21.41 7.00 -10.33
C SER A 54 -20.49 6.07 -9.55
N PHE A 55 -20.46 4.80 -9.94
CA PHE A 55 -19.56 3.81 -9.36
C PHE A 55 -18.10 4.29 -9.35
N GLY A 56 -17.49 4.20 -8.17
CA GLY A 56 -16.12 4.61 -7.90
C GLY A 56 -15.95 6.09 -7.57
N ASP A 57 -16.99 6.93 -7.65
CA ASP A 57 -16.93 8.31 -7.18
C ASP A 57 -16.57 8.37 -5.68
N VAL A 58 -15.86 9.43 -5.29
CA VAL A 58 -15.31 9.63 -3.95
C VAL A 58 -16.03 10.79 -3.27
N LEU A 59 -16.62 10.51 -2.12
CA LEU A 59 -17.38 11.47 -1.32
C LEU A 59 -16.61 11.78 -0.03
N ASN A 60 -16.30 13.05 0.21
CA ASN A 60 -15.51 13.48 1.36
C ASN A 60 -16.32 14.38 2.32
N TRP A 61 -16.42 13.96 3.59
CA TRP A 61 -17.00 14.72 4.71
C TRP A 61 -15.96 15.21 5.73
N SER A 62 -14.68 15.14 5.40
CA SER A 62 -13.58 15.60 6.25
C SER A 62 -12.97 16.90 5.76
N LYS A 63 -12.55 17.77 6.68
CA LYS A 63 -12.02 19.11 6.38
C LYS A 63 -10.57 19.08 5.86
N ASP A 64 -9.72 18.28 6.50
CA ASP A 64 -8.26 18.35 6.32
C ASP A 64 -7.66 17.07 5.73
N ARG A 65 -7.93 15.92 6.36
CA ARG A 65 -7.45 14.59 5.96
C ARG A 65 -8.61 13.68 5.62
N PRO A 66 -8.47 12.74 4.65
CA PRO A 66 -9.53 11.84 4.16
C PRO A 66 -10.02 10.78 5.19
N THR A 67 -10.35 11.20 6.41
CA THR A 67 -10.79 10.34 7.52
C THR A 67 -12.28 9.96 7.46
N GLU A 68 -13.09 10.80 6.80
CA GLU A 68 -14.51 10.55 6.55
C GLU A 68 -14.77 10.57 5.04
N VAL A 69 -14.09 9.67 4.34
CA VAL A 69 -14.21 9.46 2.89
C VAL A 69 -14.95 8.15 2.59
N TYR A 70 -15.78 8.16 1.55
CA TYR A 70 -16.54 7.02 1.08
C TYR A 70 -16.43 6.86 -0.43
N PHE A 71 -16.51 5.61 -0.87
CA PHE A 71 -16.58 5.24 -2.28
C PHE A 71 -17.99 4.77 -2.62
N VAL A 72 -18.49 5.21 -3.78
CA VAL A 72 -19.77 4.75 -4.33
C VAL A 72 -19.62 3.36 -4.95
N LEU A 73 -20.39 2.39 -4.46
CA LEU A 73 -20.43 1.02 -5.00
C LEU A 73 -21.46 0.86 -6.14
N GLU A 74 -21.40 -0.26 -6.85
CA GLU A 74 -22.25 -0.53 -8.04
C GLU A 74 -23.74 -0.50 -7.69
N ASP A 75 -24.10 -0.92 -6.48
CA ASP A 75 -25.46 -0.93 -5.93
C ASP A 75 -25.88 0.41 -5.30
N ARG A 76 -25.11 1.48 -5.53
CA ARG A 76 -25.28 2.82 -4.91
C ARG A 76 -25.22 2.79 -3.38
N THR A 77 -24.54 1.81 -2.80
CA THR A 77 -24.15 1.85 -1.38
C THR A 77 -22.78 2.52 -1.22
N LEU A 78 -22.39 2.78 0.04
CA LEU A 78 -21.15 3.46 0.38
C LEU A 78 -20.17 2.51 1.07
N LEU A 79 -18.93 2.49 0.58
CA LEU A 79 -17.81 1.85 1.25
C LEU A 79 -16.96 2.92 1.95
N LYS A 80 -16.85 2.87 3.28
CA LYS A 80 -15.95 3.75 4.02
C LYS A 80 -14.49 3.49 3.61
N ASN A 81 -13.69 4.55 3.48
CA ASN A 81 -12.24 4.46 3.30
C ASN A 81 -11.63 3.55 4.38
N PRO A 82 -10.99 2.42 4.01
CA PRO A 82 -10.43 1.51 4.99
C PRO A 82 -9.20 2.08 5.71
N ASP A 83 -8.57 3.14 5.18
CA ASP A 83 -7.38 3.79 5.72
C ASP A 83 -6.34 2.78 6.25
N ARG A 84 -5.67 2.08 5.34
CA ARG A 84 -4.67 1.04 5.69
C ARG A 84 -3.47 1.58 6.46
N SER A 85 -3.28 2.90 6.48
CA SER A 85 -2.21 3.56 7.22
C SER A 85 -2.54 3.82 8.70
N GLY A 86 -3.82 3.81 9.07
CA GLY A 86 -4.30 4.25 10.39
C GLY A 86 -4.05 5.72 10.71
N SER A 87 -3.64 6.53 9.73
CA SER A 87 -3.17 7.91 9.90
C SER A 87 -4.03 8.95 9.18
N GLY A 88 -5.18 8.53 8.65
CA GLY A 88 -6.11 9.37 7.91
C GLY A 88 -5.70 9.60 6.46
N TYR A 89 -5.10 8.60 5.79
CA TYR A 89 -4.78 8.68 4.36
C TYR A 89 -5.84 7.96 3.52
N LEU A 90 -5.96 8.34 2.24
CA LEU A 90 -6.89 7.69 1.33
C LEU A 90 -6.30 6.35 0.87
N THR A 91 -7.02 5.26 1.14
CA THR A 91 -6.81 3.98 0.46
C THR A 91 -7.91 3.80 -0.57
N ILE A 92 -7.56 3.57 -1.84
CA ILE A 92 -8.53 3.17 -2.86
C ILE A 92 -8.63 1.64 -2.84
N PRO A 93 -9.76 1.05 -2.39
CA PRO A 93 -9.82 -0.36 -2.05
C PRO A 93 -10.08 -1.27 -3.24
N PHE A 94 -9.63 -2.51 -3.13
CA PHE A 94 -9.74 -3.53 -4.17
C PHE A 94 -11.19 -3.81 -4.58
N ASN A 95 -12.11 -3.76 -3.62
CA ASN A 95 -13.54 -3.96 -3.89
C ASN A 95 -14.10 -2.94 -4.91
N VAL A 96 -13.47 -1.77 -5.02
CA VAL A 96 -13.84 -0.73 -5.99
C VAL A 96 -13.03 -0.89 -7.28
N THR A 97 -11.76 -1.25 -7.19
CA THR A 97 -10.84 -1.32 -8.36
C THR A 97 -10.83 -2.65 -9.10
N ARG A 98 -11.35 -3.74 -8.53
CA ARG A 98 -11.28 -5.11 -9.07
C ARG A 98 -11.75 -5.27 -10.52
N ASN A 99 -12.71 -4.43 -10.95
CA ASN A 99 -13.30 -4.46 -12.29
C ASN A 99 -12.86 -3.27 -13.16
N ILE A 100 -11.94 -2.44 -12.65
CA ILE A 100 -11.42 -1.27 -13.34
C ILE A 100 -10.14 -1.70 -14.05
N ARG A 101 -10.10 -1.46 -15.36
CA ARG A 101 -8.96 -1.88 -16.19
C ARG A 101 -7.70 -1.05 -15.97
N ASN A 102 -7.88 0.22 -15.57
CA ASN A 102 -6.79 1.13 -15.21
C ASN A 102 -7.23 2.00 -14.02
N ALA A 103 -6.97 1.52 -12.81
CA ALA A 103 -7.37 2.18 -11.59
C ALA A 103 -6.69 3.55 -11.44
N LEU A 104 -5.41 3.65 -11.79
CA LEU A 104 -4.66 4.90 -11.68
C LEU A 104 -5.26 5.99 -12.57
N LEU A 105 -5.61 5.67 -13.81
CA LEU A 105 -6.25 6.59 -14.74
C LEU A 105 -7.66 7.00 -14.24
N LYS A 106 -8.47 6.04 -13.77
CA LYS A 106 -9.81 6.36 -13.25
C LYS A 106 -9.73 7.36 -12.10
N TYR A 107 -8.77 7.17 -11.18
CA TYR A 107 -8.63 8.01 -9.99
C TYR A 107 -7.70 9.21 -10.15
N GLN A 108 -7.18 9.45 -11.35
CA GLN A 108 -6.22 10.53 -11.60
C GLN A 108 -6.70 11.89 -11.07
N HIS A 109 -7.94 12.27 -11.37
CA HIS A 109 -8.49 13.55 -10.89
C HIS A 109 -8.62 13.61 -9.37
N VAL A 110 -8.92 12.50 -8.71
CA VAL A 110 -8.95 12.43 -7.24
C VAL A 110 -7.55 12.65 -6.68
N ILE A 111 -6.55 11.96 -7.25
CA ILE A 111 -5.14 12.08 -6.87
C ILE A 111 -4.65 13.53 -7.03
N GLU A 112 -4.94 14.16 -8.17
CA GLU A 112 -4.61 15.55 -8.44
C GLU A 112 -5.30 16.51 -7.45
N ARG A 113 -6.55 16.23 -7.08
CA ARG A 113 -7.37 17.09 -6.22
C ARG A 113 -6.90 17.09 -4.78
N ILE A 114 -6.58 15.92 -4.21
CA ILE A 114 -6.17 15.79 -2.80
C ILE A 114 -4.65 15.81 -2.63
N GLY A 115 -3.90 15.61 -3.70
CA GLY A 115 -2.44 15.48 -3.71
C GLY A 115 -1.99 14.06 -3.38
N LYS A 116 -0.97 13.58 -4.13
CA LYS A 116 -0.43 12.21 -3.99
C LYS A 116 -0.02 11.84 -2.56
N ASN A 117 0.54 12.80 -1.82
CA ASN A 117 0.99 12.61 -0.43
C ASN A 117 -0.16 12.35 0.57
N ASN A 118 -1.42 12.47 0.14
CA ASN A 118 -2.59 12.15 0.95
C ASN A 118 -3.21 10.78 0.60
N ILE A 119 -2.53 9.99 -0.23
CA ILE A 119 -2.93 8.65 -0.64
C ILE A 119 -1.92 7.67 -0.09
N SER A 120 -2.41 6.68 0.68
CA SER A 120 -1.57 5.59 1.15
C SER A 120 -1.32 4.61 0.02
N THR A 121 -2.39 4.15 -0.62
CA THR A 121 -2.34 3.04 -1.57
C THR A 121 -3.55 3.04 -2.49
N ILE A 122 -3.34 2.51 -3.69
CA ILE A 122 -4.35 2.13 -4.66
C ILE A 122 -4.26 0.61 -4.81
N GLU A 123 -5.19 -0.12 -4.19
CA GLU A 123 -5.30 -1.57 -4.35
C GLU A 123 -5.79 -1.86 -5.78
N MET A 124 -5.21 -2.83 -6.49
CA MET A 124 -5.41 -3.06 -7.92
C MET A 124 -5.54 -4.54 -8.26
N HIS A 125 -6.25 -4.84 -9.35
CA HIS A 125 -6.26 -6.17 -9.95
C HIS A 125 -4.88 -6.46 -10.55
N PRO A 126 -4.34 -7.68 -10.45
CA PRO A 126 -3.06 -8.03 -11.07
C PRO A 126 -3.01 -7.74 -12.58
N GLU A 127 -4.15 -7.84 -13.27
CA GLU A 127 -4.29 -7.53 -14.70
C GLU A 127 -4.55 -6.04 -15.02
N ASP A 128 -4.41 -5.13 -14.05
CA ASP A 128 -4.52 -3.69 -14.31
C ASP A 128 -3.48 -3.24 -15.35
N ILE A 129 -3.91 -2.40 -16.29
CA ILE A 129 -3.05 -1.85 -17.36
C ILE A 129 -1.79 -1.19 -16.76
N PHE A 130 -1.93 -0.47 -15.66
CA PHE A 130 -0.79 0.20 -15.03
C PHE A 130 0.31 -0.79 -14.62
N ILE A 131 -0.07 -1.95 -14.08
CA ILE A 131 0.89 -3.01 -13.71
C ILE A 131 1.56 -3.54 -14.98
N LYS A 132 0.76 -3.85 -16.00
CA LYS A 132 1.24 -4.40 -17.27
C LYS A 132 2.21 -3.46 -18.01
N GLU A 133 1.91 -2.16 -18.03
CA GLU A 133 2.73 -1.15 -18.69
C GLU A 133 4.08 -0.93 -17.99
N ASN A 134 4.13 -1.08 -16.66
CA ASN A 134 5.31 -0.74 -15.87
C ASN A 134 6.17 -1.93 -15.45
N TRP A 135 5.60 -3.13 -15.31
CA TRP A 135 6.34 -4.34 -14.94
C TRP A 135 6.28 -5.45 -16.01
N GLY A 136 5.28 -5.43 -16.89
CA GLY A 136 5.03 -6.47 -17.90
C GLY A 136 3.85 -7.39 -17.54
N GLU A 137 3.63 -8.41 -18.38
CA GLU A 137 2.56 -9.40 -18.16
C GLU A 137 2.76 -10.17 -16.85
N VAL A 138 1.72 -10.21 -16.01
CA VAL A 138 1.75 -11.01 -14.78
C VAL A 138 1.68 -12.50 -15.12
N PRO A 139 2.64 -13.32 -14.63
CA PRO A 139 2.62 -14.77 -14.85
C PRO A 139 1.34 -15.44 -14.34
N HIS A 140 0.90 -16.50 -15.02
CA HIS A 140 -0.32 -17.23 -14.69
C HIS A 140 -0.30 -17.78 -13.25
N GLU A 141 0.85 -18.18 -12.74
CA GLU A 141 1.02 -18.67 -11.37
C GLU A 141 0.64 -17.59 -10.34
N ILE A 142 1.00 -16.33 -10.61
CA ILE A 142 0.64 -15.19 -9.76
C ILE A 142 -0.85 -14.87 -9.93
N LEU A 143 -1.37 -14.85 -11.16
CA LEU A 143 -2.80 -14.58 -11.45
C LEU A 143 -3.74 -15.60 -10.80
N SER A 144 -3.34 -16.88 -10.80
CA SER A 144 -4.13 -17.97 -10.22
C SER A 144 -4.05 -18.05 -8.69
N SER A 145 -3.23 -17.20 -8.07
CA SER A 145 -3.05 -17.11 -6.62
C SER A 145 -3.92 -16.01 -6.00
N ASN A 146 -4.14 -16.06 -4.68
CA ASN A 146 -4.82 -14.99 -3.94
C ASN A 146 -3.88 -13.82 -3.61
N VAL A 147 -3.18 -13.31 -4.62
CA VAL A 147 -2.24 -12.17 -4.48
C VAL A 147 -2.99 -10.85 -4.57
N GLN A 148 -2.52 -9.84 -3.83
CA GLN A 148 -3.08 -8.49 -3.88
C GLN A 148 -1.98 -7.49 -4.21
N PHE A 149 -2.23 -6.66 -5.22
CA PHE A 149 -1.31 -5.62 -5.66
C PHE A 149 -1.81 -4.28 -5.13
N SER A 150 -0.93 -3.49 -4.53
CA SER A 150 -1.26 -2.16 -4.01
C SER A 150 -0.17 -1.18 -4.39
N TYR A 151 -0.51 -0.08 -5.05
CA TYR A 151 0.47 0.93 -5.45
C TYR A 151 0.42 2.16 -4.54
N ASP A 152 1.58 2.54 -4.01
CA ASP A 152 1.77 3.80 -3.30
C ASP A 152 2.28 4.87 -4.30
N PRO A 153 1.46 5.88 -4.63
CA PRO A 153 1.85 6.94 -5.55
C PRO A 153 2.82 7.98 -4.96
N THR A 154 3.01 7.99 -3.64
CA THR A 154 3.94 8.89 -2.95
C THR A 154 5.36 8.37 -3.08
N GLU A 155 5.56 7.09 -2.74
CA GLU A 155 6.87 6.43 -2.77
C GLU A 155 7.16 5.72 -4.10
N GLU A 156 6.16 5.62 -4.98
CA GLU A 156 6.22 4.93 -6.27
C GLU A 156 6.60 3.44 -6.11
N PHE A 157 6.03 2.80 -5.09
CA PHE A 157 6.20 1.37 -4.81
C PHE A 157 4.94 0.59 -5.17
N LEU A 158 5.15 -0.57 -5.80
CA LEU A 158 4.15 -1.63 -5.90
C LEU A 158 4.35 -2.62 -4.75
N TYR A 159 3.41 -2.68 -3.83
CA TYR A 159 3.34 -3.71 -2.81
C TYR A 159 2.63 -4.94 -3.37
N VAL A 160 3.31 -6.08 -3.31
CA VAL A 160 2.74 -7.39 -3.65
C VAL A 160 2.50 -8.13 -2.34
N ASN A 161 1.24 -8.42 -2.04
CA ASN A 161 0.80 -9.00 -0.78
C ASN A 161 0.28 -10.43 -0.98
N LEU A 162 0.73 -11.34 -0.13
CA LEU A 162 0.30 -12.74 -0.06
C LEU A 162 -0.44 -12.95 1.27
N PRO A 163 -1.73 -12.55 1.35
CA PRO A 163 -2.49 -12.54 2.60
C PRO A 163 -2.63 -13.90 3.27
N HIS A 164 -2.59 -14.99 2.50
CA HIS A 164 -2.71 -16.37 3.00
C HIS A 164 -1.49 -16.84 3.81
N ILE A 165 -0.34 -16.18 3.65
CA ILE A 165 0.89 -16.45 4.42
C ILE A 165 1.43 -15.18 5.09
N SER A 166 0.62 -14.13 5.20
CA SER A 166 0.97 -12.85 5.85
C SER A 166 2.29 -12.23 5.38
N LYS A 167 2.58 -12.30 4.07
CA LYS A 167 3.80 -11.70 3.48
C LYS A 167 3.49 -10.54 2.57
N SER A 168 4.42 -9.59 2.53
CA SER A 168 4.38 -8.45 1.61
C SER A 168 5.79 -8.10 1.17
N LYS A 169 5.92 -7.57 -0.05
CA LYS A 169 7.14 -6.93 -0.52
C LYS A 169 6.84 -5.73 -1.41
N ALA A 170 7.60 -4.66 -1.20
CA ALA A 170 7.57 -3.46 -2.02
C ALA A 170 8.56 -3.58 -3.19
N PHE A 171 8.11 -3.18 -4.37
CA PHE A 171 8.89 -3.16 -5.61
C PHE A 171 8.86 -1.76 -6.20
N LYS A 172 10.03 -1.13 -6.35
CA LYS A 172 10.12 0.24 -6.84
C LYS A 172 9.79 0.33 -8.31
N LEU A 173 8.95 1.30 -8.68
CA LEU A 173 8.65 1.63 -10.05
C LEU A 173 9.93 2.00 -10.81
N GLY A 174 10.06 1.50 -12.05
CA GLY A 174 11.19 1.81 -12.93
C GLY A 174 12.53 1.12 -12.60
N SER A 175 12.67 0.49 -11.42
CA SER A 175 13.90 -0.23 -11.05
C SER A 175 13.70 -1.72 -10.78
N THR A 176 12.47 -2.22 -10.92
CA THR A 176 12.12 -3.63 -10.76
C THR A 176 11.37 -4.14 -11.98
N THR A 177 11.44 -5.43 -12.25
CA THR A 177 10.75 -6.09 -13.38
C THR A 177 9.78 -7.13 -12.86
N MET A 178 8.81 -7.56 -13.69
CA MET A 178 7.93 -8.68 -13.32
C MET A 178 8.70 -9.97 -12.99
N ASN A 179 9.85 -10.20 -13.61
CA ASN A 179 10.71 -11.33 -13.27
C ASN A 179 11.23 -11.26 -11.81
N ASN A 180 11.54 -10.05 -11.30
CA ASN A 180 11.93 -9.89 -9.90
C ASN A 180 10.75 -10.20 -8.95
N ILE A 181 9.54 -9.78 -9.32
CA ILE A 181 8.31 -10.09 -8.57
C ILE A 181 8.07 -11.60 -8.56
N GLN A 182 8.22 -12.28 -9.71
CA GLN A 182 8.06 -13.72 -9.83
C GLN A 182 9.08 -14.50 -8.99
N ILE A 183 10.36 -14.12 -9.02
CA ILE A 183 11.40 -14.77 -8.20
C ILE A 183 11.06 -14.66 -6.72
N TRP A 184 10.66 -13.47 -6.25
CA TRP A 184 10.24 -13.30 -4.87
C TRP A 184 8.99 -14.11 -4.54
N PHE A 185 7.96 -14.07 -5.40
CA PHE A 185 6.71 -14.80 -5.22
C PHE A 185 6.97 -16.29 -5.06
N THR A 186 7.73 -16.90 -5.98
CA THR A 186 8.10 -18.32 -5.90
C THR A 186 8.86 -18.59 -4.61
N GLY A 187 9.88 -17.78 -4.29
CA GLY A 187 10.63 -17.95 -3.05
C GLY A 187 9.80 -17.78 -1.78
N ALA A 188 8.74 -16.98 -1.80
CA ALA A 188 7.84 -16.78 -0.65
C ALA A 188 6.96 -18.01 -0.37
N MET A 189 6.73 -18.85 -1.38
CA MET A 189 5.94 -20.10 -1.33
C MET A 189 6.77 -21.33 -0.94
N GLU A 190 8.10 -21.24 -0.94
CA GLU A 190 9.01 -22.32 -0.54
C GLU A 190 9.12 -22.48 0.99
N ASP A 191 9.92 -23.42 1.46
CA ASP A 191 10.29 -23.52 2.89
C ASP A 191 11.05 -22.26 3.34
N GLN A 192 10.63 -21.69 4.46
CA GLN A 192 11.09 -20.39 4.92
C GLN A 192 12.06 -20.52 6.07
N ALA A 193 13.00 -19.58 6.13
CA ALA A 193 13.85 -19.36 7.28
C ALA A 193 13.84 -17.88 7.65
N SER A 194 14.01 -17.61 8.94
CA SER A 194 14.02 -16.28 9.50
C SER A 194 15.23 -16.12 10.43
N PHE A 195 15.85 -14.96 10.42
CA PHE A 195 16.87 -14.57 11.40
C PHE A 195 16.70 -13.09 11.75
N ARG A 196 17.16 -12.66 12.92
CA ARG A 196 17.18 -11.26 13.33
C ARG A 196 18.60 -10.75 13.44
N ILE A 197 18.78 -9.48 13.13
CA ILE A 197 19.96 -8.71 13.50
C ILE A 197 19.56 -7.84 14.68
N LYS A 198 20.29 -7.91 15.79
CA LYS A 198 20.21 -6.94 16.88
C LYS A 198 21.37 -5.97 16.79
N TYR A 199 21.09 -4.70 17.00
CA TYR A 199 22.10 -3.65 17.10
C TYR A 199 21.91 -2.87 18.40
N ASN A 200 23.01 -2.40 18.96
CA ASN A 200 23.02 -1.55 20.15
C ASN A 200 24.21 -0.59 20.05
N PHE A 201 23.91 0.70 19.86
CA PHE A 201 24.89 1.77 19.79
C PHE A 201 24.64 2.73 20.96
N SER A 202 25.69 3.09 21.69
CA SER A 202 25.62 4.09 22.76
C SER A 202 26.83 5.02 22.75
N GLY A 203 26.64 6.24 23.27
CA GLY A 203 27.67 7.26 23.40
C GLY A 203 28.39 7.58 22.08
N SER A 204 29.71 7.39 22.05
CA SER A 204 30.51 7.67 20.85
C SER A 204 30.19 6.75 19.67
N GLN A 205 29.72 5.52 19.92
CA GLN A 205 29.30 4.61 18.85
C GLN A 205 28.02 5.09 18.20
N PHE A 206 27.07 5.62 18.98
CA PHE A 206 25.84 6.20 18.45
C PHE A 206 26.19 7.33 17.47
N HIS A 207 26.98 8.32 17.86
CA HIS A 207 27.36 9.42 16.96
C HIS A 207 28.17 8.96 15.73
N LYS A 208 28.98 7.89 15.86
CA LYS A 208 29.76 7.34 14.75
C LYS A 208 28.89 6.60 13.73
N TYR A 209 27.88 5.87 14.18
CA TYR A 209 27.10 4.94 13.35
C TYR A 209 25.68 5.40 13.05
N HIS A 210 25.20 6.47 13.70
CA HIS A 210 23.84 6.99 13.50
C HIS A 210 23.52 7.29 12.03
N ASP A 211 24.46 7.87 11.28
CA ASP A 211 24.24 8.19 9.86
C ASP A 211 24.37 6.96 8.95
N ILE A 212 25.15 5.96 9.36
CA ILE A 212 25.25 4.66 8.67
C ILE A 212 23.98 3.84 8.91
N TYR A 213 23.39 3.93 10.10
CA TYR A 213 22.19 3.22 10.51
C TYR A 213 20.90 3.84 9.97
N LYS A 214 20.85 5.18 9.76
CA LYS A 214 19.69 5.91 9.20
C LYS A 214 19.29 5.49 7.79
N LEU A 215 20.07 4.63 7.14
CA LEU A 215 19.76 4.12 5.83
C LEU A 215 18.73 2.98 5.94
N HIS A 216 17.45 3.37 5.88
CA HIS A 216 16.39 2.54 5.28
C HIS A 216 16.67 2.22 3.78
N ASN A 217 17.87 2.55 3.28
CA ASN A 217 18.38 2.45 1.90
C ASN A 217 19.74 1.72 1.84
N LEU A 218 20.03 0.81 2.77
CA LEU A 218 21.28 0.04 2.73
C LEU A 218 21.19 -0.98 1.57
N ASN A 219 21.92 -0.69 0.49
CA ASN A 219 22.09 -1.55 -0.68
C ASN A 219 22.95 -2.80 -0.36
N PHE A 220 22.54 -3.63 0.59
CA PHE A 220 23.10 -4.96 0.70
C PHE A 220 22.36 -5.90 -0.26
N SER A 221 23.13 -6.72 -0.98
CA SER A 221 22.61 -7.62 -2.01
C SER A 221 22.01 -8.86 -1.36
N LEU A 222 20.83 -8.74 -0.74
CA LEU A 222 20.08 -9.92 -0.34
C LEU A 222 19.72 -10.77 -1.56
N PRO A 223 19.63 -12.10 -1.41
CA PRO A 223 18.97 -12.92 -2.41
C PRO A 223 17.54 -12.39 -2.64
N GLN A 224 17.05 -12.40 -3.88
CA GLN A 224 15.78 -11.74 -4.23
C GLN A 224 14.56 -12.32 -3.50
N THR A 225 14.66 -13.57 -3.03
CA THR A 225 13.63 -14.27 -2.23
C THR A 225 13.57 -13.80 -0.77
N TRP A 226 14.52 -12.98 -0.33
CA TRP A 226 14.59 -12.46 1.03
C TRP A 226 14.00 -11.07 1.13
N SER A 227 13.43 -10.77 2.29
CA SER A 227 12.90 -9.47 2.66
C SER A 227 13.41 -9.07 4.05
N VAL A 228 13.26 -7.80 4.37
CA VAL A 228 13.58 -7.24 5.69
C VAL A 228 12.34 -6.54 6.24
N GLU A 229 12.09 -6.73 7.52
CA GLU A 229 11.05 -6.04 8.26
C GLU A 229 11.66 -5.29 9.45
N PRO A 230 11.19 -4.08 9.75
CA PRO A 230 11.57 -3.40 10.98
C PRO A 230 11.06 -4.21 12.17
N GLY A 231 11.95 -4.51 13.12
CA GLY A 231 11.57 -5.05 14.41
C GLY A 231 11.34 -3.93 15.43
N THR A 232 11.70 -4.19 16.67
CA THR A 232 11.69 -3.17 17.73
C THR A 232 12.81 -2.15 17.55
N THR A 233 12.53 -0.89 17.87
CA THR A 233 13.53 0.20 17.84
C THR A 233 13.30 1.14 19.01
N ASP A 234 14.38 1.48 19.70
CA ASP A 234 14.45 2.46 20.77
C ASP A 234 15.57 3.46 20.44
N ILE A 235 15.24 4.75 20.46
CA ILE A 235 16.14 5.83 20.07
C ILE A 235 16.07 6.90 21.14
N GLY A 236 17.23 7.16 21.75
CA GLY A 236 17.42 8.26 22.68
C GLY A 236 18.37 9.32 22.13
N HIS A 237 18.73 10.26 23.01
CA HIS A 237 19.67 11.33 22.67
C HIS A 237 21.10 10.80 22.39
N ASP A 238 21.50 9.72 23.04
CA ASP A 238 22.86 9.18 23.03
C ASP A 238 22.92 7.66 22.77
N HIS A 239 21.81 7.05 22.38
CA HIS A 239 21.72 5.62 22.11
C HIS A 239 20.70 5.28 21.02
N CYS A 240 20.92 4.14 20.39
CA CYS A 240 19.98 3.51 19.47
C CYS A 240 20.14 1.99 19.59
N ASN A 241 19.06 1.31 19.96
CA ASN A 241 19.03 -0.14 20.00
C ASN A 241 17.76 -0.66 19.32
N GLY A 242 17.85 -1.85 18.76
CA GLY A 242 16.72 -2.47 18.12
C GLY A 242 17.10 -3.69 17.31
N GLU A 243 16.18 -4.09 16.45
CA GLU A 243 16.36 -5.27 15.63
C GLU A 243 15.72 -5.12 14.24
N TRP A 244 16.29 -5.85 13.29
CA TRP A 244 15.70 -6.09 11.98
C TRP A 244 15.47 -7.58 11.81
N ILE A 245 14.32 -7.93 11.26
CA ILE A 245 13.94 -9.32 11.01
C ILE A 245 14.09 -9.58 9.52
N PHE A 246 14.82 -10.62 9.18
CA PHE A 246 15.04 -11.08 7.82
C PHE A 246 14.35 -12.41 7.65
N HIS A 247 13.62 -12.56 6.56
CA HIS A 247 12.96 -13.81 6.22
C HIS A 247 13.10 -14.10 4.73
N GLY A 248 13.04 -15.37 4.35
CA GLY A 248 13.06 -15.80 2.95
C GLY A 248 13.26 -17.29 2.79
N ASP A 249 13.44 -17.72 1.54
CA ASP A 249 13.71 -19.12 1.19
C ASP A 249 14.92 -19.68 1.95
N ARG A 250 14.69 -20.76 2.71
CA ARG A 250 15.68 -21.43 3.55
C ARG A 250 16.93 -21.82 2.78
N LYS A 251 16.82 -22.18 1.48
CA LYS A 251 17.97 -22.61 0.69
C LYS A 251 19.03 -21.51 0.51
N HIS A 252 18.64 -20.24 0.66
CA HIS A 252 19.54 -19.09 0.58
C HIS A 252 19.90 -18.49 1.94
N LEU A 253 19.58 -19.16 3.07
CA LEU A 253 19.85 -18.64 4.43
C LEU A 253 21.30 -18.23 4.65
N ASN A 254 22.26 -19.08 4.25
CA ASN A 254 23.68 -18.81 4.45
C ASN A 254 24.17 -17.66 3.56
N GLU A 255 23.63 -17.52 2.36
CA GLU A 255 23.94 -16.42 1.44
C GLU A 255 23.42 -15.09 1.99
N ALA A 256 22.18 -15.08 2.50
CA ALA A 256 21.60 -13.91 3.15
C ALA A 256 22.41 -13.50 4.38
N LYS A 257 22.71 -14.44 5.30
CA LYS A 257 23.55 -14.17 6.48
C LYS A 257 24.93 -13.65 6.11
N LYS A 258 25.58 -14.22 5.10
CA LYS A 258 26.89 -13.76 4.62
C LYS A 258 26.81 -12.34 4.08
N SER A 259 25.81 -12.04 3.25
CA SER A 259 25.62 -10.70 2.68
C SER A 259 25.43 -9.64 3.77
N ILE A 260 24.66 -9.97 4.80
CA ILE A 260 24.48 -9.15 5.99
C ILE A 260 25.77 -8.96 6.78
N HIS A 261 26.47 -10.05 7.06
CA HIS A 261 27.72 -10.01 7.82
C HIS A 261 28.79 -9.17 7.09
N ASP A 262 28.94 -9.35 5.79
CA ASP A 262 29.92 -8.62 4.96
C ASP A 262 29.60 -7.12 4.92
N PHE A 263 28.30 -6.79 4.90
CA PHE A 263 27.83 -5.41 4.89
C PHE A 263 28.03 -4.69 6.25
N TYR A 264 27.77 -5.38 7.36
CA TYR A 264 27.86 -4.84 8.71
C TYR A 264 29.13 -5.24 9.47
N LYS A 265 30.17 -5.70 8.78
CA LYS A 265 31.40 -6.24 9.37
C LYS A 265 32.05 -5.34 10.44
N ASP A 266 31.85 -4.03 10.35
CA ASP A 266 32.43 -3.02 11.24
C ASP A 266 31.42 -2.47 12.29
N LEU A 267 30.21 -3.03 12.34
CA LEU A 267 29.18 -2.69 13.32
C LEU A 267 29.08 -3.74 14.43
N PRO A 268 28.87 -3.33 15.69
CA PRO A 268 28.56 -4.25 16.79
C PRO A 268 27.13 -4.80 16.66
N ILE A 269 26.95 -5.77 15.76
CA ILE A 269 25.68 -6.45 15.55
C ILE A 269 25.73 -7.92 15.98
N THR A 270 24.58 -8.47 16.37
CA THR A 270 24.40 -9.89 16.66
C THR A 270 23.39 -10.47 15.69
N ILE A 271 23.72 -11.60 15.05
CA ILE A 271 22.80 -12.35 14.18
C ILE A 271 22.26 -13.55 14.97
N GLU A 272 20.95 -13.67 15.09
CA GLU A 272 20.27 -14.75 15.81
C GLU A 272 19.25 -15.44 14.90
N ASP A 273 19.27 -16.77 14.85
CA ASP A 273 18.23 -17.53 14.14
C ASP A 273 16.89 -17.44 14.86
N ILE A 274 15.82 -17.28 14.09
CA ILE A 274 14.45 -17.35 14.60
C ILE A 274 13.92 -18.74 14.28
N HIS A 275 13.83 -19.58 15.30
CA HIS A 275 13.13 -20.86 15.18
C HIS A 275 11.63 -20.59 15.33
N GLU A 276 10.94 -20.47 14.19
CA GLU A 276 9.48 -20.50 14.16
C GLU A 276 9.03 -21.88 14.68
N LYS A 277 8.10 -21.86 15.64
CA LYS A 277 7.54 -23.06 16.27
C LYS A 277 6.41 -23.64 15.44
#